data_AF-A0A850X438-F1
#
_entry.id   AF-A0A850X438-F1
#
_cell.length_a   1.000
_cell.length_b   1.000
_cell.length_c   1.000
_cell.angle_alpha   90.00
_cell.angle_beta   90.00
_cell.angle_gamma   90.00
#
_symmetry.space_group_name_H-M   'P 1'
#
loop_
_entity.id
_entity.type
_entity.pdbx_description
1 polymer ?
#
loop_
_entity_poly.entity_id
_entity_poly.type
_entity_poly.pdbx_seq_one_letter_code
_entity_poly.pdbx_strand_id
1 'polypeptide(L)'
;AQQGHVREKAYGKQKIYFANQEQLPAASEAELRSLDGEISTRAAAVQALQQSCRQLEAELKDLNSSMTSTEMAKELEELRRECAGYSEKLERMKSASNHVTPEEKEKV
;
A
#
# COMPACT_ATOMS: atom_id res chain seq x y z
N ALA A 1 -31.65 -25.00 -29.83
CA ALA A 1 -32.17 -24.68 -31.18
C ALA A 1 -33.63 -24.23 -31.18
N GLN A 2 -34.55 -24.90 -30.46
CA GLN A 2 -36.00 -24.63 -30.51
C GLN A 2 -36.48 -23.21 -30.13
N GLN A 3 -35.67 -22.40 -29.44
CA GLN A 3 -36.01 -21.02 -29.07
C GLN A 3 -35.30 -19.96 -29.95
N GLY A 4 -34.63 -20.35 -31.04
CA GLY A 4 -33.98 -19.40 -31.97
C GLY A 4 -32.70 -18.73 -31.45
N HIS A 5 -32.40 -18.81 -30.15
CA HIS A 5 -31.21 -18.22 -29.52
C HIS A 5 -29.88 -18.89 -29.90
N VAL A 6 -29.93 -20.13 -30.36
CA VAL A 6 -28.75 -20.93 -30.72
C VAL A 6 -28.92 -21.45 -32.12
N ARG A 7 -27.99 -21.09 -33.01
CA ARG A 7 -27.91 -21.62 -34.37
C ARG A 7 -27.03 -22.86 -34.42
N GLU A 8 -27.40 -23.75 -35.33
CA GLU A 8 -26.67 -24.98 -35.64
C GLU A 8 -26.06 -24.82 -37.04
N LYS A 9 -24.77 -25.15 -37.18
CA LYS A 9 -24.12 -25.29 -38.49
C LYS A 9 -23.51 -26.68 -38.60
N ALA A 10 -23.97 -27.43 -39.59
CA ALA A 10 -23.49 -28.78 -39.86
C ALA A 10 -22.31 -28.75 -40.84
N TYR A 11 -21.28 -29.54 -40.54
CA TYR A 11 -20.09 -29.77 -41.36
C TYR A 11 -19.91 -31.28 -41.51
N GLY A 12 -20.46 -31.83 -42.59
CA GLY A 12 -20.48 -33.29 -42.81
C GLY A 12 -21.22 -34.01 -41.68
N LYS A 13 -20.49 -34.82 -40.91
CA LYS A 13 -21.04 -35.57 -39.75
C LYS A 13 -21.04 -34.78 -38.43
N GLN A 14 -20.41 -33.61 -38.39
CA GLN A 14 -20.26 -32.80 -37.16
C GLN A 14 -21.22 -31.60 -37.17
N LYS A 15 -21.62 -31.14 -35.98
CA LYS A 15 -22.48 -29.97 -35.79
C LYS A 15 -21.83 -29.00 -34.80
N ILE A 16 -21.89 -27.70 -35.11
CA ILE A 16 -21.43 -26.61 -34.25
C ILE A 16 -22.64 -25.79 -33.84
N TYR A 17 -22.72 -25.47 -32.55
CA TYR A 17 -23.78 -24.63 -31.98
C TYR A 17 -23.18 -23.29 -31.54
N PHE A 18 -23.83 -22.19 -31.90
CA PHE A 18 -23.37 -20.84 -31.56
C PHE A 18 -24.55 -19.90 -31.29
N ALA A 19 -24.30 -18.84 -30.52
CA ALA A 19 -25.31 -17.83 -30.22
C ALA A 19 -25.80 -17.17 -31.52
N ASN A 20 -27.12 -16.98 -31.63
CA ASN A 20 -27.71 -16.36 -32.79
C ASN A 20 -27.48 -14.84 -32.80
N GLN A 21 -26.41 -14.39 -33.47
CA GLN A 21 -26.05 -12.98 -33.57
C GLN A 21 -27.08 -12.12 -34.33
N GLU A 22 -28.00 -12.70 -35.12
CA GLU A 22 -29.09 -11.93 -35.77
C GLU A 22 -30.08 -11.35 -34.75
N GLN A 23 -30.10 -11.87 -33.53
CA GLN A 23 -30.92 -11.33 -32.44
C GLN A 23 -30.26 -10.12 -31.77
N LEU A 24 -28.99 -9.83 -32.08
CA LEU A 24 -28.30 -8.67 -31.56
C LEU A 24 -28.60 -7.47 -32.47
N PRO A 25 -28.88 -6.29 -31.89
CA PRO A 25 -29.04 -5.08 -32.68
C PRO A 25 -27.73 -4.77 -33.42
N ALA A 26 -27.84 -4.40 -34.69
CA ALA A 26 -26.71 -3.88 -35.44
C ALA A 26 -26.39 -2.47 -34.94
N ALA A 27 -25.15 -2.22 -34.54
CA ALA A 27 -24.68 -0.90 -34.18
C ALA A 27 -24.28 -0.12 -35.44
N SER A 28 -24.68 1.15 -35.50
CA SER A 28 -24.18 2.11 -36.48
C SER A 28 -22.73 2.51 -36.19
N GLU A 29 -22.02 3.01 -37.21
CA GLU A 29 -20.66 3.53 -37.05
C GLU A 29 -20.59 4.71 -36.05
N ALA A 30 -21.69 5.46 -35.89
CA ALA A 30 -21.78 6.53 -34.90
C ALA A 30 -21.87 5.96 -33.47
N GLU A 31 -22.71 4.93 -33.25
CA GLU A 31 -22.81 4.25 -31.95
C GLU A 31 -21.51 3.56 -31.57
N LEU A 32 -20.84 2.89 -32.52
CA LEU A 32 -19.54 2.27 -32.28
C LEU A 32 -18.49 3.29 -31.85
N ARG A 33 -18.40 4.43 -32.57
CA ARG A 33 -17.48 5.52 -32.19
C ARG A 33 -17.80 6.13 -30.82
N SER A 34 -19.09 6.26 -30.49
CA SER A 34 -19.51 6.71 -29.15
C SER A 34 -19.07 5.74 -28.08
N LEU A 35 -19.30 4.44 -28.28
CA LEU A 35 -18.90 3.37 -27.36
C LEU A 35 -17.37 3.33 -27.18
N ASP A 36 -16.60 3.48 -28.24
CA ASP A 36 -15.13 3.55 -28.17
C ASP A 36 -14.67 4.76 -27.34
N GLY A 37 -15.35 5.91 -27.48
CA GLY A 37 -15.11 7.10 -26.67
C GLY A 37 -15.43 6.88 -25.19
N GLU A 38 -16.54 6.23 -24.89
CA GLU A 38 -16.91 5.86 -23.51
C GLU A 38 -15.92 4.86 -22.89
N ILE A 39 -15.50 3.84 -23.66
CA ILE A 39 -14.50 2.86 -23.24
C ILE A 39 -13.20 3.57 -22.89
N SER A 40 -12.71 4.45 -23.77
CA SER A 40 -11.47 5.21 -23.55
C SER A 40 -11.57 6.09 -22.30
N THR A 41 -12.69 6.80 -22.14
CA THR A 41 -12.94 7.67 -20.97
C THR A 41 -12.95 6.86 -19.67
N ARG A 42 -13.67 5.73 -19.64
CA ARG A 42 -13.75 4.85 -18.47
C ARG A 42 -12.41 4.19 -18.16
N ALA A 43 -11.66 3.78 -19.18
CA ALA A 43 -10.33 3.21 -19.01
C ALA A 43 -9.36 4.22 -18.37
N ALA A 44 -9.37 5.48 -18.82
CA ALA A 44 -8.58 6.55 -18.22
C ALA A 44 -8.98 6.81 -16.77
N ALA A 45 -10.28 6.84 -16.45
CA ALA A 45 -10.77 7.01 -15.09
C ALA A 45 -10.34 5.86 -14.16
N VAL A 46 -10.43 4.62 -14.63
CA VAL A 46 -9.96 3.44 -13.88
C VAL A 46 -8.46 3.53 -13.61
N GLN A 47 -7.66 3.91 -14.62
CA GLN A 47 -6.23 4.06 -14.46
C GLN A 47 -5.87 5.14 -13.42
N ALA A 48 -6.52 6.29 -13.48
CA ALA A 48 -6.31 7.38 -12.53
C ALA A 48 -6.68 6.96 -11.10
N LEU A 49 -7.82 6.28 -10.93
CA LEU A 49 -8.26 5.80 -9.62
C LEU A 49 -7.28 4.75 -9.05
N GLN A 50 -6.83 3.81 -9.88
CA GLN A 50 -5.84 2.81 -9.47
C GLN A 50 -4.52 3.45 -9.03
N GLN A 51 -4.06 4.50 -9.72
CA GLN A 51 -2.86 5.24 -9.32
C GLN A 51 -3.06 5.93 -7.97
N SER A 52 -4.21 6.59 -7.76
CA SER A 52 -4.55 7.24 -6.50
C SER A 52 -4.62 6.25 -5.34
N CYS A 53 -5.24 5.09 -5.53
CA CYS A 53 -5.28 4.04 -4.51
C CYS A 53 -3.89 3.58 -4.10
N ARG A 54 -3.00 3.30 -5.07
CA ARG A 54 -1.61 2.89 -4.77
C ARG A 54 -0.85 3.94 -3.98
N GLN A 55 -1.07 5.22 -4.28
CA GLN A 55 -0.42 6.31 -3.56
C GLN A 55 -0.94 6.40 -2.11
N LEU A 56 -2.25 6.33 -1.91
CA LEU A 56 -2.84 6.32 -0.56
C LEU A 56 -2.43 5.09 0.25
N GLU A 57 -2.31 3.93 -0.38
CA GLU A 57 -1.79 2.72 0.27
C GLU A 57 -0.33 2.89 0.72
N ALA A 58 0.50 3.54 -0.09
CA ALA A 58 1.88 3.86 0.28
C ALA A 58 1.93 4.83 1.45
N GLU A 59 1.18 5.92 1.41
CA GLU A 59 1.09 6.90 2.51
C GLU A 59 0.58 6.28 3.81
N LEU A 60 -0.43 5.41 3.72
CA LEU A 60 -0.97 4.69 4.87
C LEU A 60 0.07 3.73 5.46
N LYS A 61 0.81 3.01 4.61
CA LYS A 61 1.88 2.12 5.06
C LYS A 61 3.00 2.90 5.74
N ASP A 62 3.42 4.02 5.16
CA ASP A 62 4.46 4.88 5.73
C ASP A 62 4.03 5.39 7.10
N LEU A 63 2.79 5.90 7.22
CA LEU A 63 2.22 6.37 8.48
C LEU A 63 2.14 5.26 9.53
N ASN A 64 1.67 4.06 9.17
CA ASN A 64 1.60 2.92 10.10
C ASN A 64 2.97 2.33 10.47
N SER A 65 3.99 2.52 9.63
CA SER A 65 5.37 2.10 9.93
C SER A 65 6.12 3.12 10.79
N SER A 66 5.57 4.33 10.92
CA SER A 66 6.11 5.37 11.79
C SER A 66 5.60 5.18 13.22
N MET A 67 6.47 5.47 14.19
CA MET A 67 6.11 5.43 15.60
C MET A 67 4.99 6.44 15.86
N THR A 68 3.91 6.00 16.51
CA THR A 68 2.80 6.90 16.81
C THR A 68 3.22 8.00 17.79
N SER A 69 2.54 9.15 17.78
CA SER A 69 2.83 10.25 18.72
C SER A 69 2.81 9.82 20.19
N THR A 70 1.97 8.85 20.53
CA THR A 70 1.89 8.26 21.87
C THR A 70 3.10 7.41 22.22
N GLU A 71 3.59 6.60 21.28
CA GLU A 71 4.80 5.81 21.47
C GLU A 71 6.05 6.72 21.55
N MET A 72 6.12 7.77 20.72
CA MET A 72 7.14 8.82 20.83
C MET A 72 7.14 9.49 22.21
N ALA A 73 5.96 9.82 22.75
CA ALA A 73 5.87 10.44 24.06
C ALA A 73 6.39 9.51 25.18
N LYS A 74 6.07 8.22 25.10
CA LYS A 74 6.54 7.21 26.05
C LYS A 74 8.06 7.02 25.99
N GLU A 75 8.62 6.87 24.79
CA GLU A 75 10.06 6.80 24.56
C GLU A 75 10.79 8.05 25.11
N LEU A 76 10.25 9.25 24.86
CA LEU A 76 10.81 10.49 25.42
C LEU A 76 10.82 10.49 26.95
N GLU A 77 9.78 9.96 27.60
CA GLU A 77 9.71 9.87 29.05
C GLU A 77 10.74 8.87 29.60
N GLU A 78 10.85 7.70 28.98
CA GLU A 78 11.84 6.68 29.34
C GLU A 78 13.26 7.22 29.18
N LEU A 79 13.57 7.86 28.04
CA LEU A 79 14.88 8.44 27.77
C LEU A 79 15.24 9.56 28.76
N ARG A 80 14.27 10.41 29.12
CA ARG A 80 14.47 11.45 30.16
C ARG A 80 14.78 10.84 31.51
N ARG A 81 14.08 9.77 31.89
CA ARG A 81 14.32 9.05 33.15
C ARG A 81 15.73 8.43 33.16
N GLU A 82 16.15 7.82 32.06
CA GLU A 82 17.51 7.27 31.94
C GLU A 82 18.58 8.35 32.05
N CYS A 83 18.43 9.47 31.33
CA CYS A 83 19.33 10.61 31.40
C CYS A 83 19.47 11.16 32.83
N ALA A 84 18.35 11.28 33.55
CA ALA A 84 18.36 11.69 34.96
C ALA A 84 19.13 10.69 35.83
N GLY A 85 18.89 9.39 35.65
CA GLY A 85 19.60 8.34 36.38
C GLY A 85 21.11 8.29 36.06
N TYR A 86 21.51 8.50 34.81
CA TYR A 86 22.92 8.59 34.43
C TYR A 86 23.59 9.83 35.02
N SER A 87 22.89 10.95 35.04
CA SER A 87 23.38 12.20 35.64
C SER A 87 23.59 12.03 37.14
N GLU A 88 22.65 11.41 37.85
CA GLU A 88 22.79 11.11 39.29
C GLU A 88 23.96 10.15 39.56
N LYS A 89 24.10 9.08 38.78
CA LYS A 89 25.24 8.16 38.88
C LYS A 89 26.56 8.88 38.65
N LEU A 90 26.63 9.76 37.65
CA LEU A 90 27.81 10.54 37.33
C LEU A 90 28.18 11.48 38.48
N GLU A 91 27.21 12.19 39.05
CA GLU A 91 27.44 13.07 40.20
C GLU A 91 27.87 12.29 41.45
N ARG A 92 27.28 11.11 41.69
CA ARG A 92 27.72 10.22 42.76
C ARG A 92 29.17 9.75 42.56
N MET A 93 29.57 9.42 41.34
CA MET A 93 30.95 9.03 41.03
C MET A 93 31.94 10.20 41.20
N LYS A 94 31.56 11.42 40.82
CA LYS A 94 32.38 12.62 41.00
C LYS A 94 32.52 13.03 42.48
N SER A 95 31.47 12.84 43.26
CA SER A 95 31.45 13.19 44.69
C SER A 95 32.06 12.13 45.60
N ALA A 96 32.23 10.89 45.11
CA ALA A 96 32.97 9.85 45.82
C ALA A 96 34.47 10.21 45.85
N SER A 97 34.98 10.54 47.04
CA SER A 97 36.37 10.99 47.32
C SER A 97 37.48 9.98 46.97
N ASN A 98 37.17 8.81 46.41
CA ASN A 98 38.15 7.80 45.96
C ASN A 98 38.44 7.92 44.45
N HIS A 99 38.63 9.14 43.96
CA HIS A 99 39.03 9.36 42.58
C HIS A 99 40.55 9.15 42.47
N VAL A 100 40.97 7.94 42.10
CA VAL A 100 42.37 7.67 41.75
C VAL A 100 42.58 8.19 40.34
N THR A 101 43.43 9.20 40.16
CA THR A 101 43.79 9.66 38.82
C THR A 101 44.60 8.58 38.11
N PRO A 102 44.61 8.52 36.75
CA PRO A 102 45.45 7.57 36.02
C PRO A 102 46.93 7.61 36.47
N GLU A 103 47.42 8.78 36.87
CA GLU A 103 48.79 9.00 37.35
C GLU A 103 49.05 8.42 38.76
N GLU A 104 48.02 8.31 39.61
CA GLU A 104 48.11 7.69 40.94
C GLU A 104 48.06 6.17 40.87
N LYS A 105 47.36 5.61 39.87
CA LYS A 105 47.30 4.17 39.63
C LYS A 105 48.63 3.60 39.11
N GLU A 106 49.43 4.41 38.43
CA GLU A 106 50.72 4.00 37.86
C GLU A 106 51.87 3.99 38.89
N LYS A 107 51.63 4.54 40.10
CA LYS A 107 52.60 4.58 41.21
C LYS A 107 52.38 3.50 42.28
N VAL A 108 51.39 2.62 42.11
CA VAL A 108 51.08 1.49 43.01
C VAL A 108 51.59 0.19 42.41
#